data_AF-M7BJ74-F1
#
_entry.id   AF-M7BJ74-F1
#
_cell.length_a   1.000
_cell.length_b   1.000
_cell.length_c   1.000
_cell.angle_alpha   90.00
_cell.angle_beta   90.00
_cell.angle_gamma   90.00
#
_symmetry.space_group_name_H-M   'P 1'
#
loop_
_entity.id
_entity.type
_entity.pdbx_description
1 polymer ?
#
loop_
_entity_poly.entity_id
_entity_poly.type
_entity_poly.pdbx_seq_one_letter_code
_entity_poly.pdbx_strand_id
1 'polypeptide(L)'
;MHDDDLIHGDLTTSNMLLRPPVEELDLVLIDFGLSFISGLPEDKGVDLYVLEKAFLSTHPNTDTLFEALLKKYSTTSKKSSPVIKKLDEVRLRGRKRSMVG
;
A
#
# COMPACT_ATOMS: atom_id res chain seq x y z
N MET A 1 -3.88 6.64 8.84
CA MET A 1 -2.47 6.22 8.66
C MET A 1 -1.72 7.22 7.79
N HIS A 2 -1.75 7.14 6.45
CA HIS A 2 -0.99 8.08 5.59
C HIS A 2 -1.42 9.55 5.70
N ASP A 3 -2.68 9.86 6.01
CA ASP A 3 -3.12 11.24 6.26
C ASP A 3 -2.54 11.81 7.57
N ASP A 4 -2.23 10.93 8.52
CA ASP A 4 -1.59 11.22 9.80
C ASP A 4 -0.06 11.08 9.74
N ASP A 5 0.49 10.96 8.52
CA ASP A 5 1.93 10.83 8.27
C ASP A 5 2.58 9.58 8.91
N LEU A 6 1.80 8.55 9.24
CA LEU A 6 2.31 7.25 9.66
C LEU A 6 2.54 6.36 8.44
N ILE A 7 3.74 5.77 8.33
CA ILE A 7 4.12 4.77 7.32
C ILE A 7 4.23 3.41 8.01
N HIS A 8 3.70 2.35 7.40
CA HIS A 8 3.77 1.01 7.98
C HIS A 8 5.17 0.39 7.82
N GLY A 9 5.78 0.54 6.64
CA GLY A 9 7.13 0.05 6.34
C GLY A 9 7.19 -1.43 5.92
N ASP A 10 6.11 -2.19 6.14
CA ASP A 10 5.93 -3.56 5.68
C ASP A 10 4.44 -3.84 5.40
N LEU A 11 3.81 -2.98 4.59
CA LEU A 11 2.38 -3.04 4.31
C LEU A 11 2.02 -4.21 3.38
N THR A 12 1.89 -5.41 3.94
CA THR A 12 1.51 -6.63 3.21
C THR A 12 0.13 -7.14 3.64
N THR A 13 -0.48 -8.02 2.83
CA THR A 13 -1.78 -8.63 3.17
C THR A 13 -1.70 -9.56 4.40
N SER A 14 -0.52 -10.10 4.71
CA SER A 14 -0.31 -10.92 5.92
C SER A 14 -0.30 -10.09 7.21
N ASN A 15 -0.01 -8.79 7.10
CA ASN A 15 -0.08 -7.81 8.19
C ASN A 15 -1.47 -7.16 8.31
N MET A 16 -2.47 -7.69 7.59
CA MET A 16 -3.87 -7.28 7.66
C MET A 16 -4.71 -8.40 8.26
N LEU A 17 -5.35 -8.16 9.41
CA LEU A 17 -6.25 -9.12 10.04
C LEU A 17 -7.69 -8.64 9.93
N LEU A 18 -8.58 -9.55 9.54
CA LEU A 18 -10.02 -9.32 9.59
C LEU A 18 -10.56 -9.82 10.94
N ARG A 19 -11.08 -8.91 11.75
CA ARG A 19 -11.66 -9.28 13.05
C ARG A 19 -13.04 -9.92 12.88
N PRO A 20 -13.36 -10.97 13.65
CA PRO A 20 -14.71 -11.49 13.72
C PRO A 20 -15.67 -10.46 14.35
N PRO A 21 -16.95 -10.45 13.93
CA PRO A 21 -17.54 -11.28 12.88
C PRO A 21 -17.13 -10.80 11.46
N VAL A 22 -16.88 -11.74 10.55
CA VAL A 22 -16.35 -11.45 9.19
C VAL A 22 -17.27 -10.52 8.39
N GLU A 23 -18.55 -10.59 8.69
CA GLU A 23 -19.62 -9.78 8.10
C GLU A 23 -19.45 -8.28 8.37
N GLU A 24 -18.76 -7.89 9.43
CA GLU A 24 -18.49 -6.49 9.77
C GLU A 24 -17.33 -5.87 8.97
N LEU A 25 -16.56 -6.71 8.25
CA LEU A 25 -15.42 -6.26 7.42
C LEU A 25 -14.42 -5.38 8.20
N ASP A 26 -14.24 -5.66 9.49
CA ASP A 26 -13.41 -4.89 10.40
C ASP A 26 -11.92 -5.27 10.26
N LEU A 27 -11.24 -4.56 9.37
CA LEU A 27 -9.83 -4.77 9.06
C LEU A 27 -8.92 -4.01 10.05
N VAL A 28 -7.94 -4.70 10.61
CA VAL A 28 -6.84 -4.09 11.37
C VAL A 28 -5.48 -4.36 10.74
N LEU A 29 -4.58 -3.39 10.91
CA LEU A 29 -3.18 -3.52 10.58
C LEU A 29 -2.41 -3.93 11.84
N ILE A 30 -1.44 -4.83 11.67
CA ILE A 30 -0.54 -5.29 12.72
C ILE A 30 0.91 -5.14 12.26
N ASP A 31 1.85 -5.44 13.16
CA ASP A 31 3.29 -5.41 12.88
C ASP A 31 3.82 -4.04 12.40
N PHE A 32 3.77 -3.08 13.31
CA PHE A 32 4.35 -1.74 13.12
C PHE A 32 5.86 -1.71 13.45
N GLY A 33 6.56 -2.85 13.44
CA GLY A 33 7.98 -2.94 13.84
C GLY A 33 8.94 -2.13 12.95
N LEU A 34 8.57 -1.92 11.67
CA LEU A 34 9.31 -1.08 10.71
C LEU A 34 8.62 0.27 10.45
N SER A 35 7.60 0.61 11.24
CA SER A 35 6.83 1.83 11.04
C SER A 35 7.60 3.07 11.47
N PHE A 36 7.29 4.19 10.82
CA PHE A 36 7.87 5.48 11.16
C PHE A 36 6.95 6.63 10.73
N ILE A 37 7.18 7.81 11.29
CA ILE A 37 6.45 9.03 10.93
C ILE A 37 7.18 9.72 9.77
N SER A 38 6.49 9.91 8.65
CA SER A 38 6.97 10.68 7.52
C SER A 38 5.84 11.36 6.75
N GLY A 39 6.01 12.67 6.54
CA GLY A 39 5.14 13.47 5.67
C GLY A 39 5.47 13.34 4.18
N LEU A 40 6.55 12.63 3.82
CA LEU A 40 7.03 12.57 2.44
C LEU A 40 6.09 11.71 1.58
N PRO A 41 5.66 12.21 0.40
CA PRO A 41 4.90 11.39 -0.56
C PRO A 41 5.66 10.16 -1.06
N GLU A 42 7.00 10.20 -1.05
CA GLU A 42 7.87 9.08 -1.44
C GLU A 42 7.66 7.88 -0.54
N ASP A 43 7.74 8.06 0.78
CA ASP A 43 7.62 6.95 1.73
C ASP A 43 6.23 6.29 1.64
N LYS A 44 5.18 7.10 1.50
CA LYS A 44 3.80 6.64 1.28
C LYS A 44 3.64 5.89 -0.05
N GLY A 45 4.31 6.38 -1.10
CA GLY A 45 4.32 5.74 -2.40
C GLY A 45 5.04 4.39 -2.37
N VAL A 46 6.14 4.29 -1.62
CA VAL A 46 6.84 3.02 -1.38
C VAL A 46 5.97 2.05 -0.57
N ASP A 47 5.28 2.52 0.48
CA ASP A 47 4.38 1.68 1.29
C ASP A 47 3.22 1.10 0.46
N LEU A 48 2.60 1.92 -0.40
CA LEU A 48 1.58 1.44 -1.36
C LEU A 48 2.17 0.47 -2.39
N TYR A 49 3.43 0.66 -2.80
CA TYR A 49 4.10 -0.24 -3.74
C TYR A 49 4.38 -1.61 -3.11
N VAL A 50 4.74 -1.66 -1.82
CA VAL A 50 4.88 -2.94 -1.08
C VAL A 50 3.54 -3.67 -1.09
N LEU A 51 2.44 -2.97 -0.82
CA LEU A 51 1.10 -3.55 -0.85
C LEU A 51 0.71 -4.06 -2.24
N GLU A 52 0.99 -3.29 -3.31
CA GLU A 52 0.79 -3.71 -4.70
C GLU A 52 1.49 -5.04 -4.98
N LYS A 53 2.76 -5.15 -4.59
CA LYS A 53 3.56 -6.35 -4.78
C LYS A 53 3.03 -7.53 -3.97
N ALA A 54 2.53 -7.30 -2.76
CA ALA A 54 1.89 -8.34 -1.95
C ALA A 54 0.68 -8.94 -2.69
N PHE A 55 -0.25 -8.11 -3.18
CA PHE A 55 -1.41 -8.58 -3.95
C PHE A 55 -1.01 -9.41 -5.18
N LEU A 56 -0.08 -8.90 -5.99
CA LEU A 56 0.39 -9.59 -7.20
C LEU A 56 1.10 -10.92 -6.92
N SER A 57 1.68 -11.09 -5.72
CA SER A 57 2.40 -12.32 -5.35
C SER A 57 1.48 -13.44 -4.87
N THR A 58 0.35 -13.10 -4.25
CA THR A 58 -0.51 -14.08 -3.58
C THR A 58 -1.63 -14.63 -4.46
N HIS A 59 -2.08 -13.89 -5.47
CA HIS A 59 -3.27 -14.27 -6.26
C HIS A 59 -3.15 -13.86 -7.74
N PRO A 60 -3.35 -14.76 -8.71
CA PRO A 60 -3.54 -14.37 -10.10
C PRO A 60 -4.84 -13.56 -10.28
N ASN A 61 -4.82 -12.52 -11.12
CA ASN A 61 -5.94 -11.60 -11.43
C ASN A 61 -6.32 -10.55 -10.36
N THR A 62 -5.44 -10.20 -9.42
CA THR A 62 -5.72 -9.14 -8.42
C THR A 62 -5.44 -7.71 -8.89
N ASP A 63 -5.06 -7.49 -10.14
CA ASP A 63 -4.83 -6.14 -10.68
C ASP A 63 -6.06 -5.24 -10.45
N THR A 64 -7.26 -5.79 -10.65
CA THR A 64 -8.52 -5.08 -10.44
C THR A 64 -8.77 -4.71 -8.97
N LEU A 65 -8.29 -5.52 -8.03
CA LEU A 65 -8.43 -5.28 -6.60
C LEU A 65 -7.52 -4.13 -6.15
N PHE A 66 -6.28 -4.09 -6.63
CA PHE A 66 -5.37 -3.00 -6.30
C PHE A 66 -5.83 -1.68 -6.93
N GLU A 67 -6.35 -1.71 -8.16
CA GLU A 67 -6.96 -0.53 -8.79
C GLU A 67 -8.17 0.00 -7.99
N ALA A 68 -9.03 -0.90 -7.49
CA ALA A 68 -10.13 -0.51 -6.61
C ALA A 68 -9.63 0.12 -5.30
N LEU A 69 -8.57 -0.43 -4.71
CA LEU A 69 -7.91 0.11 -3.52
C LEU A 69 -7.34 1.50 -3.79
N LEU A 70 -6.61 1.69 -4.89
CA LEU A 70 -6.05 2.99 -5.28
C LEU A 70 -7.14 4.04 -5.52
N LYS A 71 -8.25 3.64 -6.15
CA LYS A 71 -9.42 4.53 -6.32
C LYS A 71 -10.04 4.91 -4.98
N LYS A 72 -10.10 4.00 -4.02
CA LYS A 72 -10.59 4.32 -2.68
C LYS A 72 -9.61 5.22 -1.93
N TYR A 73 -8.31 4.96 -2.05
CA TYR A 73 -7.26 5.79 -1.47
C TYR A 73 -7.29 7.21 -2.04
N SER A 74 -7.48 7.36 -3.36
CA SER A 74 -7.51 8.66 -4.03
C SER A 74 -8.65 9.56 -3.56
N THR A 75 -9.79 8.95 -3.23
CA THR A 75 -11.00 9.65 -2.77
C THR A 75 -11.06 9.85 -1.25
N THR A 76 -10.32 9.05 -0.47
CA THR A 76 -10.37 9.09 1.00
C THR A 76 -9.23 9.92 1.60
N SER A 77 -8.03 9.88 1.01
CA SER A 77 -6.87 10.63 1.51
C SER A 77 -6.79 12.02 0.89
N LYS A 78 -6.61 13.04 1.74
CA LYS A 78 -6.37 14.43 1.30
C LYS A 78 -5.01 14.62 0.64
N LYS A 79 -4.07 13.72 0.91
CA LYS A 79 -2.68 13.73 0.42
C LYS A 79 -2.49 12.81 -0.80
N SER A 80 -3.57 12.27 -1.38
CA SER A 80 -3.50 11.18 -2.33
C SER A 80 -2.82 11.53 -3.66
N SER A 81 -3.10 12.69 -4.25
CA SER A 81 -2.56 13.09 -5.56
C SER A 81 -1.03 13.04 -5.65
N PRO A 82 -0.26 13.69 -4.76
CA PRO A 82 1.20 13.60 -4.80
C PRO A 82 1.72 12.18 -4.49
N VAL A 83 1.02 11.41 -3.65
CA VAL A 83 1.40 10.03 -3.32
C VAL A 83 1.24 9.10 -4.53
N ILE A 84 0.14 9.21 -5.28
CA ILE A 84 -0.11 8.38 -6.47
C ILE A 84 0.92 8.68 -7.56
N LYS A 85 1.23 9.97 -7.80
CA LYS A 85 2.32 10.34 -8.72
C LYS A 85 3.63 9.67 -8.32
N LYS A 86 3.90 9.60 -7.02
CA LYS A 86 5.13 9.01 -6.49
C LYS A 86 5.16 7.50 -6.57
N LEU A 87 4.03 6.85 -6.35
CA LEU A 87 3.86 5.42 -6.62
C LEU A 87 4.22 5.07 -8.07
N ASP A 88 3.80 5.87 -9.05
CA ASP A 88 4.16 5.64 -10.46
C ASP A 88 5.68 5.76 -10.70
N GLU A 89 6.35 6.73 -10.07
CA GLU A 89 7.82 6.85 -10.11
C GLU A 89 8.53 5.66 -9.43
N VAL A 90 7.98 5.15 -8.32
CA VAL A 90 8.47 3.94 -7.64
C VAL A 90 8.30 2.72 -8.53
N ARG A 91 7.13 2.52 -9.16
CA ARG A 91 6.85 1.42 -10.10
C ARG A 91 7.86 1.37 -11.25
N LEU A 92 8.18 2.53 -11.84
CA LEU A 92 9.18 2.63 -12.91
C LEU A 92 10.57 2.22 -12.45
N ARG A 93 10.97 2.59 -11.23
CA ARG A 93 12.26 2.18 -10.64
C ARG A 93 12.28 0.69 -10.29
N GLY A 94 11.19 0.15 -9.75
CA GLY A 94 11.04 -1.27 -9.43
C GLY A 94 11.17 -2.18 -10.66
N ARG A 95 10.57 -1.77 -11.79
CA ARG A 95 10.70 -2.49 -13.08
C ARG A 95 12.15 -2.59 -13.58
N LYS A 96 12.97 -1.55 -13.37
CA LYS A 96 14.39 -1.58 -13.76
C LYS A 96 15.20 -2.61 -12.98
N ARG A 97 14.87 -2.84 -11.69
CA ARG A 97 15.54 -3.85 -10.86
C ARG A 97 15.17 -5.29 -11.26
N SER A 98 13.96 -5.50 -11.80
CA SER A 98 13.52 -6.83 -12.26
C SER A 98 14.17 -7.28 -13.58
N MET A 99 14.80 -6.39 -14.35
CA MET A 99 15.54 -6.74 -15.58
C MET A 99 17.02 -7.11 -15.34
N VAL A 100 17.47 -7.08 -14.08
CA VAL A 100 18.79 -7.59 -13.67
C VAL A 100 18.55 -8.83 -12.84
N GLY A 101 18.25 -9.93 -13.52
CA GLY A 101 18.00 -11.25 -12.94
C GLY A 101 18.14 -12.30 -14.02
#